data_AF-A0A7Z9UP33-F1
#
_entry.id   AF-A0A7Z9UP33-F1
#
_cell.length_a   1.000
_cell.length_b   1.000
_cell.length_c   1.000
_cell.angle_alpha   90.00
_cell.angle_beta   90.00
_cell.angle_gamma   90.00
#
_symmetry.space_group_name_H-M   'P 1'
#
loop_
_entity.id
_entity.type
_entity.pdbx_description
1 polymer ?
#
loop_
_entity_poly.entity_id
_entity_poly.type
_entity_poly.pdbx_seq_one_letter_code
_entity_poly.pdbx_strand_id
1 'polypeptide(L)'
;SIRKYTPPRRSRPRYMGEFYLEFVISSEESREIRKFALEQNMTTLRNRVNELGVAEPVVQQQGNNRIVVQLPGVQDTATAKEILGATATLEYRLVDTDHDVQQAVDGRVPPGSELYKRRDGSPVLLKKSVIVTGDQIINAASGIDSRNGSPMVSVTLDAKGAKKMGDFTRENVGRSMAVVFVEHKTETRMVDGEKVRHRRIVEEVINVATIREYFSKRFQTTGLDNTTEAHNLALLLRAGALAAPIEIVEERTVGPSLGKDNIDQGFMSVMIGFIAVLVFMAVYYRTFGIVANVALALNLVLMIAVLSMLQATLTLPGIAGVVLTVGMAVDANVLIFERIREEIANGSSPQASIHAGYEKAFSTIADANITTLIAAVVLFSFGTGPIKGFAVTLSIGIVSSMFTAIVGSRALINLIYGRRRLSKLSI
;
A
#
# COMPACT_ATOMS: atom_id res chain seq x y z
N SER A 1 30.00 9.00 -28.40
CA SER A 1 30.85 9.63 -29.44
C SER A 1 32.14 10.08 -28.77
N ILE A 2 33.29 9.48 -29.11
CA ILE A 2 34.59 9.86 -28.52
C ILE A 2 35.07 11.11 -29.25
N ARG A 3 35.02 12.27 -28.60
CA ARG A 3 35.65 13.50 -29.09
C ARG A 3 36.83 13.85 -28.19
N LYS A 4 38.01 14.00 -28.79
CA LYS A 4 39.17 14.63 -28.13
C LYS A 4 38.82 16.09 -27.84
N TYR A 5 38.74 16.45 -26.56
CA TYR A 5 38.66 17.84 -26.11
C TYR A 5 40.05 18.30 -25.66
N THR A 6 40.44 19.52 -26.04
CA THR A 6 41.66 20.18 -25.52
C THR A 6 41.20 21.30 -24.58
N PRO A 7 41.48 21.22 -23.26
CA PRO A 7 40.93 22.17 -22.31
C PRO A 7 41.63 23.54 -22.38
N PRO A 8 40.93 24.63 -22.01
CA PRO A 8 41.54 25.95 -21.90
C PRO A 8 42.48 26.01 -20.69
N ARG A 9 43.66 26.59 -20.91
CA ARG A 9 44.76 26.72 -19.94
C ARG A 9 44.28 27.32 -18.59
N ARG A 10 44.14 26.49 -17.57
CA ARG A 10 44.31 26.89 -16.16
C ARG A 10 45.53 26.18 -15.59
N SER A 11 46.47 26.99 -15.13
CA SER A 11 47.78 26.67 -14.61
C SER A 11 47.73 25.81 -13.34
N ARG A 12 48.10 24.52 -13.42
CA ARG A 12 48.63 23.70 -12.30
C ARG A 12 49.59 22.62 -12.84
N PRO A 13 50.55 22.14 -12.02
CA PRO A 13 51.88 21.74 -12.48
C PRO A 13 51.92 20.33 -13.11
N ARG A 14 52.89 20.17 -14.01
CA ARG A 14 53.29 18.91 -14.67
C ARG A 14 53.55 17.80 -13.64
N TYR A 15 52.66 16.81 -13.59
CA TYR A 15 53.04 15.44 -13.28
C TYR A 15 52.79 14.58 -14.53
N MET A 16 53.76 13.73 -14.85
CA MET A 16 53.80 12.92 -16.07
C MET A 16 52.68 11.87 -16.09
N GLY A 17 51.92 11.81 -17.19
CA GLY A 17 51.55 10.53 -17.81
C GLY A 17 50.25 9.82 -17.43
N GLU A 18 49.22 10.48 -16.86
CA GLU A 18 47.90 9.86 -16.74
C GLU A 18 47.01 10.20 -17.95
N PHE A 19 46.62 9.18 -18.72
CA PHE A 19 45.59 9.30 -19.75
C PHE A 19 44.21 9.31 -19.08
N TYR A 20 43.45 10.40 -19.24
CA TYR A 20 42.06 10.47 -18.78
C TYR A 20 41.10 10.20 -19.94
N LEU A 21 40.17 9.27 -19.72
CA LEU A 21 39.01 9.04 -20.59
C LEU A 21 37.82 9.80 -20.01
N GLU A 22 37.33 10.80 -20.74
CA GLU A 22 36.13 11.55 -20.36
C GLU A 22 34.93 10.98 -21.13
N PHE A 23 33.98 10.41 -20.40
CA PHE A 23 32.71 9.93 -20.94
C PHE A 23 31.65 11.02 -20.74
N VAL A 24 31.01 11.44 -21.82
CA VAL A 24 29.91 12.42 -21.80
C VAL A 24 28.63 11.71 -22.21
N ILE A 25 27.65 11.69 -21.31
CA ILE A 25 26.31 11.14 -21.56
C ILE A 25 25.56 12.11 -22.48
N SER A 26 24.82 11.58 -23.46
CA SER A 26 23.99 12.41 -24.33
C SER A 26 22.87 13.11 -23.53
N SER A 27 22.39 14.25 -24.01
CA SER A 27 21.30 14.98 -23.36
C SER A 27 19.97 14.19 -23.34
N GLU A 28 19.76 13.35 -24.34
CA GLU A 28 18.58 12.49 -24.47
C GLU A 28 18.63 11.35 -23.45
N GLU A 29 19.74 10.61 -23.40
CA GLU A 29 19.96 9.52 -22.45
C GLU A 29 19.98 10.00 -21.00
N SER A 30 20.52 11.20 -20.74
CA SER A 30 20.44 11.85 -19.43
C SER A 30 18.99 12.14 -19.00
N ARG A 31 18.10 12.49 -19.93
CA ARG A 31 16.69 12.76 -19.65
C ARG A 31 15.94 11.45 -19.39
N GLU A 32 16.22 10.39 -20.14
CA GLU A 32 15.63 9.08 -19.92
C GLU A 32 16.03 8.48 -18.58
N ILE A 33 17.32 8.49 -18.25
CA ILE A 33 17.83 8.03 -16.95
C ILE A 33 17.16 8.80 -15.81
N ARG A 34 17.01 10.12 -15.94
CA ARG A 34 16.35 10.94 -14.93
C ARG A 34 14.87 10.59 -14.79
N LYS A 35 14.15 10.40 -15.90
CA LYS A 35 12.73 10.03 -15.90
C LYS A 35 12.53 8.67 -15.24
N PHE A 36 13.33 7.68 -15.64
CA PHE A 36 13.34 6.35 -15.04
C PHE A 36 13.61 6.40 -13.53
N ALA A 37 14.63 7.14 -13.11
CA ALA A 37 14.95 7.30 -11.69
C ALA A 37 13.81 7.96 -10.90
N LEU A 38 13.13 8.95 -11.49
CA LEU A 38 11.96 9.62 -10.90
C LEU A 38 10.78 8.65 -10.73
N GLU A 39 10.43 7.90 -11.78
CA GLU A 39 9.32 6.94 -11.78
C GLU A 39 9.58 5.79 -10.79
N GLN A 40 10.80 5.26 -10.78
CA GLN A 40 11.21 4.21 -9.86
C GLN A 40 11.18 4.72 -8.40
N ASN A 41 11.78 5.88 -8.13
CA ASN A 41 11.75 6.46 -6.78
C ASN A 41 10.33 6.78 -6.32
N MET A 42 9.46 7.25 -7.22
CA MET A 42 8.05 7.51 -6.90
C MET A 42 7.32 6.21 -6.54
N THR A 43 7.60 5.11 -7.23
CA THR A 43 7.05 3.78 -6.91
C THR A 43 7.54 3.29 -5.55
N THR A 44 8.85 3.37 -5.30
CA THR A 44 9.48 3.04 -4.01
C THR A 44 8.89 3.87 -2.87
N LEU A 45 8.75 5.19 -3.06
CA LEU A 45 8.14 6.07 -2.05
C LEU A 45 6.68 5.73 -1.81
N ARG A 46 5.88 5.45 -2.83
CA ARG A 46 4.48 4.99 -2.64
C ARG A 46 4.41 3.75 -1.78
N ASN A 47 5.24 2.74 -2.07
CA ASN A 47 5.28 1.51 -1.30
C ASN A 47 5.65 1.79 0.16
N ARG A 48 6.71 2.59 0.40
CA ARG A 48 7.13 2.99 1.75
C ARG A 48 6.06 3.72 2.54
N VAL A 49 5.35 4.65 1.89
CA VAL A 49 4.29 5.39 2.57
C VAL A 49 3.11 4.49 2.92
N ASN A 50 2.75 3.54 2.05
CA ASN A 50 1.71 2.57 2.35
C ASN A 50 2.06 1.70 3.57
N GLU A 51 3.34 1.36 3.74
CA GLU A 51 3.83 0.58 4.89
C GLU A 51 3.83 1.37 6.21
N LEU A 52 3.91 2.71 6.16
CA LEU A 52 3.77 3.56 7.34
C LEU A 52 2.35 3.56 7.93
N GLY A 53 1.37 2.95 7.26
CA GLY A 53 -0.01 2.86 7.74
C GLY A 53 -0.75 4.20 7.69
N VAL A 54 -0.26 5.16 6.91
CA VAL A 54 -0.87 6.49 6.76
C VAL A 54 -2.13 6.39 5.90
N ALA A 55 -3.20 7.06 6.33
CA ALA A 55 -4.41 7.15 5.51
C ALA A 55 -4.17 8.09 4.32
N GLU A 56 -4.38 7.57 3.11
CA GLU A 56 -4.44 8.35 1.86
C GLU A 56 -3.19 9.20 1.54
N PRO A 57 -2.00 8.59 1.42
CA PRO A 57 -0.81 9.33 1.08
C PRO A 57 -0.80 9.80 -0.37
N VAL A 58 -0.28 11.01 -0.60
CA VAL A 58 -0.12 11.56 -1.95
C VAL A 58 1.36 11.57 -2.31
N VAL A 59 1.73 10.80 -3.33
CA VAL A 59 3.08 10.82 -3.91
C VAL A 59 2.97 11.22 -5.38
N GLN A 60 3.41 12.44 -5.68
CA GLN A 60 3.29 13.05 -7.00
C GLN A 60 4.61 13.67 -7.44
N GLN A 61 4.86 13.64 -8.75
CA GLN A 61 5.98 14.37 -9.34
C GLN A 61 5.68 15.88 -9.34
N GLN A 62 6.67 16.68 -8.95
CA GLN A 62 6.64 18.13 -9.05
C GLN A 62 7.79 18.61 -9.92
N GLY A 63 7.48 19.08 -11.13
CA GLY A 63 8.48 19.49 -12.10
C GLY A 63 9.37 18.33 -12.57
N ASN A 64 10.64 18.62 -12.87
CA ASN A 64 11.54 17.67 -13.55
C ASN A 64 12.47 16.88 -12.63
N ASN A 65 12.52 17.20 -11.33
CA ASN A 65 13.47 16.61 -10.39
C ASN A 65 12.99 16.59 -8.93
N ARG A 66 11.69 16.78 -8.67
CA ARG A 66 11.13 16.74 -7.31
C ARG A 66 9.95 15.79 -7.23
N ILE A 67 9.77 15.22 -6.05
CA ILE A 67 8.64 14.39 -5.68
C ILE A 67 8.03 15.04 -4.44
N VAL A 68 6.73 15.32 -4.50
CA VAL A 68 5.94 15.78 -3.35
C VAL A 68 5.35 14.55 -2.68
N VAL A 69 5.65 14.41 -1.40
CA VAL A 69 5.08 13.38 -0.53
C VAL A 69 4.25 14.08 0.54
N GLN A 70 2.95 13.78 0.59
CA GLN A 70 2.05 14.26 1.63
C GLN A 70 1.60 13.08 2.48
N LEU A 71 1.76 13.21 3.79
CA LEU A 71 1.49 12.18 4.78
C LEU A 71 0.43 12.68 5.79
N PRO A 72 -0.87 12.56 5.48
CA PRO A 72 -1.92 13.05 6.37
C PRO A 72 -1.92 12.26 7.70
N GLY A 73 -1.84 12.95 8.83
CA GLY A 73 -2.00 12.32 10.15
C GLY A 73 -0.77 11.58 10.70
N VAL A 74 0.41 11.72 10.07
CA VAL A 74 1.67 11.25 10.66
C VAL A 74 2.02 12.13 11.87
N GLN A 75 2.07 11.51 13.05
CA GLN A 75 2.44 12.19 14.29
C GLN A 75 3.97 12.29 14.44
N ASP A 76 4.68 11.24 14.05
CA ASP A 76 6.15 11.19 14.10
C ASP A 76 6.76 11.41 12.72
N THR A 77 7.04 12.68 12.42
CA THR A 77 7.69 13.09 11.18
C THR A 77 9.15 12.63 11.09
N ALA A 78 9.83 12.37 12.21
CA ALA A 78 11.24 11.96 12.20
C ALA A 78 11.37 10.52 11.69
N THR A 79 10.57 9.60 12.25
CA THR A 79 10.52 8.20 11.80
C THR A 79 10.09 8.08 10.34
N ALA A 80 9.10 8.88 9.92
CA ALA A 80 8.68 8.93 8.52
C ALA A 80 9.81 9.40 7.59
N LYS A 81 10.60 10.40 8.00
CA LYS A 81 11.76 10.87 7.21
C LYS A 81 12.85 9.82 7.11
N GLU A 82 13.12 9.09 8.19
CA GLU A 82 14.11 8.01 8.19
C GLU A 82 13.70 6.93 7.19
N ILE A 83 12.44 6.46 7.25
CA ILE A 83 11.95 5.40 6.36
C ILE A 83 11.85 5.88 4.90
N LEU A 84 11.41 7.10 4.65
CA LEU A 84 11.26 7.62 3.27
C LEU A 84 12.59 8.06 2.66
N GLY A 85 13.48 8.64 3.46
CA GLY A 85 14.79 9.11 3.05
C GLY A 85 15.87 8.02 3.04
N ALA A 86 15.62 6.86 3.68
CA ALA A 86 16.56 5.75 3.71
C ALA A 86 16.94 5.32 2.28
N THR A 87 18.17 5.62 1.87
CA THR A 87 18.77 5.12 0.62
C THR A 87 19.32 3.71 0.81
N ALA A 88 18.86 3.02 1.85
CA ALA A 88 19.24 1.68 2.21
C ALA A 88 18.92 0.70 1.09
N THR A 89 19.94 0.02 0.61
CA THR A 89 19.81 -1.18 -0.22
C THR A 89 20.43 -2.35 0.52
N LEU A 90 19.95 -3.55 0.23
CA LEU A 90 20.60 -4.79 0.70
C LEU A 90 21.31 -5.47 -0.46
N GLU A 91 22.46 -6.04 -0.15
CA GLU A 91 23.22 -6.87 -1.06
C GLU A 91 23.54 -8.21 -0.40
N TYR A 92 23.23 -9.30 -1.11
CA TYR A 92 23.62 -10.64 -0.72
C TYR A 92 24.97 -10.96 -1.34
N ARG A 93 25.96 -11.28 -0.51
CA ARG A 93 27.35 -11.56 -0.94
C ARG A 93 27.87 -12.83 -0.29
N LEU A 94 28.79 -13.51 -0.96
CA LEU A 94 29.46 -14.69 -0.40
C LEU A 94 30.55 -14.27 0.60
N VAL A 95 30.62 -14.96 1.73
CA VAL A 95 31.74 -14.81 2.66
C VAL A 95 32.97 -15.50 2.08
N ASP A 96 34.10 -14.80 2.09
CA ASP A 96 35.37 -15.37 1.68
C ASP A 96 36.02 -16.09 2.87
N THR A 97 35.86 -17.41 2.90
CA THR A 97 36.49 -18.28 3.89
C THR A 97 37.85 -18.83 3.45
N ASP A 98 38.23 -18.60 2.18
CA ASP A 98 39.47 -19.15 1.61
C ASP A 98 40.70 -18.33 2.00
N HIS A 99 40.50 -17.08 2.45
CA HIS A 99 41.56 -16.14 2.81
C HIS A 99 41.44 -15.69 4.27
N ASP A 100 42.57 -15.34 4.85
CA ASP A 100 42.64 -14.87 6.24
C ASP A 100 42.12 -13.43 6.36
N VAL A 101 41.11 -13.25 7.21
CA VAL A 101 40.51 -11.95 7.53
C VAL A 101 41.54 -11.02 8.19
N GLN A 102 42.47 -11.54 8.99
CA GLN A 102 43.46 -10.71 9.68
C GLN A 102 44.43 -10.05 8.70
N GLN A 103 44.86 -10.76 7.66
CA GLN A 103 45.69 -10.17 6.60
C GLN A 103 44.96 -9.03 5.88
N ALA A 104 43.64 -9.16 5.69
CA ALA A 104 42.82 -8.10 5.11
C ALA A 104 42.70 -6.88 6.04
N VAL A 105 42.60 -7.09 7.36
CA VAL A 105 42.64 -6.02 8.38
C VAL A 105 43.98 -5.27 8.34
N ASP A 106 45.09 -5.97 8.11
CA ASP A 106 46.43 -5.40 7.92
C ASP A 106 46.63 -4.72 6.55
N GLY A 107 45.56 -4.57 5.77
CA GLY A 107 45.56 -3.86 4.48
C GLY A 107 45.89 -4.72 3.26
N ARG A 108 46.08 -6.03 3.43
CA ARG A 108 46.34 -6.97 2.33
C ARG A 108 45.07 -7.71 1.93
N VAL A 109 44.14 -6.98 1.30
CA VAL A 109 42.88 -7.57 0.84
C VAL A 109 43.11 -8.39 -0.43
N PRO A 110 42.72 -9.69 -0.47
CA PRO A 110 42.87 -10.52 -1.65
C PRO A 110 42.12 -9.96 -2.88
N PRO A 111 42.63 -10.17 -4.11
CA PRO A 111 41.92 -9.80 -5.32
C PRO A 111 40.53 -10.47 -5.38
N GLY A 112 39.50 -9.69 -5.69
CA GLY A 112 38.13 -10.18 -5.76
C GLY A 112 37.38 -10.20 -4.41
N SER A 113 38.03 -9.79 -3.32
CA SER A 113 37.44 -9.69 -1.99
C SER A 113 37.49 -8.26 -1.45
N GLU A 114 36.67 -8.00 -0.44
CA GLU A 114 36.54 -6.70 0.18
C GLU A 114 36.23 -6.89 1.68
N LEU A 115 36.87 -6.06 2.50
CA LEU A 115 36.75 -6.13 3.96
C LEU A 115 35.56 -5.28 4.40
N TYR A 116 34.62 -5.92 5.08
CA TYR A 116 33.48 -5.27 5.71
C TYR A 116 33.58 -5.38 7.23
N LYS A 117 32.76 -4.59 7.91
CA LYS A 117 32.57 -4.70 9.36
C LYS A 117 31.13 -5.14 9.63
N ARG A 118 30.99 -6.05 10.59
CA ARG A 118 29.69 -6.39 11.19
C ARG A 118 29.28 -5.30 12.19
N ARG A 119 28.02 -5.33 12.64
CA ARG A 119 27.51 -4.35 13.64
C ARG A 119 28.25 -4.36 14.97
N ASP A 120 28.78 -5.51 15.38
CA ASP A 120 29.62 -5.65 16.57
C ASP A 120 31.07 -5.12 16.36
N GLY A 121 31.37 -4.60 15.17
CA GLY A 121 32.69 -4.10 14.79
C GLY A 121 33.65 -5.18 14.29
N SER A 122 33.27 -6.46 14.34
CA SER A 122 34.12 -7.55 13.89
C SER A 122 34.33 -7.50 12.37
N PRO A 123 35.56 -7.77 11.89
CA PRO A 123 35.86 -7.79 10.47
C PRO A 123 35.28 -9.04 9.81
N VAL A 124 34.78 -8.89 8.60
CA VAL A 124 34.32 -10.01 7.76
C VAL A 124 34.75 -9.77 6.31
N LEU A 125 35.36 -10.78 5.71
CA LEU A 125 35.82 -10.71 4.34
C LEU A 125 34.73 -11.26 3.41
N LEU A 126 34.32 -10.47 2.43
CA LEU A 126 33.28 -10.85 1.46
C LEU A 126 33.84 -10.83 0.04
N LYS A 127 33.31 -11.67 -0.84
CA LYS A 127 33.58 -11.56 -2.29
C LYS A 127 32.91 -10.28 -2.83
N LYS A 128 33.56 -9.62 -3.79
CA LYS A 128 33.04 -8.41 -4.47
C LYS A 128 31.80 -8.68 -5.32
N SER A 129 31.57 -9.93 -5.73
CA SER A 129 30.43 -10.31 -6.56
C SER A 129 29.13 -10.29 -5.75
N VAL A 130 28.18 -9.47 -6.19
CA VAL A 130 26.83 -9.43 -5.62
C VAL A 130 25.96 -10.53 -6.22
N ILE A 131 25.34 -11.34 -5.37
CA ILE A 131 24.47 -12.46 -5.75
C ILE A 131 23.11 -11.91 -6.17
N VAL A 132 22.45 -11.22 -5.24
CA VAL A 132 21.13 -10.60 -5.38
C VAL A 132 21.13 -9.29 -4.60
N THR A 133 20.36 -8.33 -5.10
CA THR A 133 20.18 -6.98 -4.56
C THR A 133 18.74 -6.77 -4.11
N GLY A 134 18.51 -5.80 -3.22
CA GLY A 134 17.18 -5.55 -2.63
C GLY A 134 16.08 -5.16 -3.62
N ASP A 135 16.41 -4.65 -4.81
CA ASP A 135 15.46 -4.35 -5.90
C ASP A 135 14.82 -5.62 -6.52
N GLN A 136 15.42 -6.79 -6.30
CA GLN A 136 14.91 -8.09 -6.78
C GLN A 136 13.99 -8.77 -5.76
N ILE A 137 13.64 -8.10 -4.66
CA ILE A 137 12.74 -8.60 -3.62
C ILE A 137 11.32 -8.10 -3.90
N ILE A 138 10.37 -9.03 -3.97
CA ILE A 138 8.94 -8.73 -4.19
C ILE A 138 8.12 -8.76 -2.91
N ASN A 139 8.59 -9.47 -1.89
CA ASN A 139 7.92 -9.54 -0.60
C ASN A 139 8.92 -9.90 0.49
N ALA A 140 8.73 -9.34 1.68
CA ALA A 140 9.42 -9.74 2.89
C ALA A 140 8.45 -9.70 4.07
N ALA A 141 8.47 -10.72 4.92
CA ALA A 141 7.60 -10.77 6.10
C ALA A 141 8.38 -11.22 7.33
N SER A 142 8.25 -10.46 8.42
CA SER A 142 8.80 -10.81 9.72
C SER A 142 8.02 -11.98 10.33
N GLY A 143 8.72 -12.89 10.98
CA GLY A 143 8.12 -14.03 11.67
C GLY A 143 9.04 -14.58 12.76
N ILE A 144 8.65 -15.71 13.33
CA ILE A 144 9.43 -16.43 14.33
C ILE A 144 9.79 -17.79 13.74
N ASP A 145 11.07 -18.14 13.76
CA ASP A 145 11.56 -19.45 13.32
C ASP A 145 10.97 -20.54 14.22
N SER A 146 10.28 -21.50 13.59
CA SER A 146 9.59 -22.59 14.29
C SER A 146 10.54 -23.57 14.97
N ARG A 147 11.82 -23.58 14.62
CA ARG A 147 12.81 -24.52 15.18
C ARG A 147 13.39 -24.07 16.51
N ASN A 148 13.66 -22.77 16.65
CA ASN A 148 14.39 -22.23 17.80
C ASN A 148 13.72 -21.01 18.44
N GLY A 149 12.57 -20.56 17.93
CA GLY A 149 11.86 -19.39 18.45
C GLY A 149 12.56 -18.05 18.17
N SER A 150 13.60 -18.03 17.32
CA SER A 150 14.32 -16.79 17.01
C SER A 150 13.57 -15.92 15.99
N PRO A 151 13.71 -14.59 16.03
CA PRO A 151 13.16 -13.71 15.01
C PRO A 151 13.76 -14.02 13.64
N MET A 152 12.91 -14.02 12.60
CA MET A 152 13.33 -14.23 11.22
C MET A 152 12.60 -13.31 10.24
N VAL A 153 13.19 -13.11 9.07
CA VAL A 153 12.52 -12.49 7.93
C VAL A 153 12.46 -13.48 6.77
N SER A 154 11.25 -13.79 6.34
CA SER A 154 11.02 -14.53 5.10
C SER A 154 11.10 -13.59 3.90
N VAL A 155 11.90 -13.94 2.90
CA VAL A 155 12.14 -13.12 1.71
C VAL A 155 11.65 -13.88 0.47
N THR A 156 10.98 -13.18 -0.43
CA THR A 156 10.56 -13.70 -1.74
C THR A 156 11.16 -12.84 -2.84
N LEU A 157 11.87 -13.49 -3.77
CA LEU A 157 12.50 -12.84 -4.92
C LEU A 157 11.59 -12.83 -6.16
N ASP A 158 11.87 -11.90 -7.06
CA ASP A 158 11.36 -11.92 -8.44
C ASP A 158 11.97 -13.09 -9.24
N ALA A 159 11.53 -13.26 -10.50
CA ALA A 159 12.02 -14.37 -11.33
C ALA A 159 13.53 -14.29 -11.65
N LYS A 160 14.08 -13.08 -11.80
CA LYS A 160 15.48 -12.86 -12.16
C LYS A 160 16.40 -13.13 -10.97
N GLY A 161 16.05 -12.61 -9.80
CA GLY A 161 16.70 -12.85 -8.52
C GLY A 161 16.60 -14.32 -8.11
N ALA A 162 15.42 -14.95 -8.27
CA ALA A 162 15.24 -16.37 -7.97
C ALA A 162 16.15 -17.27 -8.82
N LYS A 163 16.34 -16.94 -10.11
CA LYS A 163 17.27 -17.68 -10.97
C LYS A 163 18.72 -17.50 -10.50
N LYS A 164 19.18 -16.26 -10.29
CA LYS A 164 20.54 -15.98 -9.79
C LYS A 164 20.82 -16.66 -8.46
N MET A 165 19.89 -16.54 -7.51
CA MET A 165 20.00 -17.16 -6.18
C MET A 165 19.99 -18.69 -6.27
N GLY A 166 19.14 -19.27 -7.11
CA GLY A 166 19.11 -20.71 -7.35
C GLY A 166 20.43 -21.23 -7.92
N ASP A 167 20.93 -20.58 -8.98
CA ASP A 167 22.20 -20.97 -9.59
C ASP A 167 23.36 -20.84 -8.60
N PHE A 168 23.38 -19.77 -7.81
CA PHE A 168 24.40 -19.56 -6.79
C PHE A 168 24.34 -20.59 -5.64
N THR A 169 23.17 -20.81 -5.04
CA THR A 169 23.04 -21.69 -3.87
C THR A 169 23.27 -23.16 -4.22
N ARG A 170 23.00 -23.58 -5.46
CA ARG A 170 23.26 -24.94 -5.94
C ARG A 170 24.73 -25.35 -5.79
N GLU A 171 25.64 -24.40 -6.01
CA GLU A 171 27.09 -24.63 -6.00
C GLU A 171 27.75 -24.23 -4.67
N ASN A 172 27.01 -23.58 -3.76
CA ASN A 172 27.56 -22.98 -2.54
C ASN A 172 26.88 -23.47 -1.25
N VAL A 173 26.25 -24.66 -1.28
CA VAL A 173 25.73 -25.31 -0.06
C VAL A 173 26.88 -25.54 0.94
N GLY A 174 26.64 -25.21 2.20
CA GLY A 174 27.63 -25.27 3.29
C GLY A 174 28.49 -24.02 3.44
N ARG A 175 28.48 -23.10 2.46
CA ARG A 175 29.20 -21.83 2.55
C ARG A 175 28.38 -20.75 3.23
N SER A 176 29.06 -19.74 3.77
CA SER A 176 28.43 -18.61 4.45
C SER A 176 28.09 -17.49 3.46
N MET A 177 26.89 -16.94 3.59
CA MET A 177 26.39 -15.79 2.85
C MET A 177 26.15 -14.64 3.83
N ALA A 178 26.57 -13.45 3.45
CA ALA A 178 26.37 -12.23 4.20
C ALA A 178 25.31 -11.35 3.55
N VAL A 179 24.58 -10.63 4.39
CA VAL A 179 23.69 -9.55 3.97
C VAL A 179 24.37 -8.23 4.34
N VAL A 180 24.70 -7.44 3.33
CA VAL A 180 25.29 -6.11 3.48
C VAL A 180 24.18 -5.09 3.38
N PHE A 181 24.07 -4.24 4.39
CA PHE A 181 23.25 -3.05 4.38
C PHE A 181 24.10 -1.88 3.89
N VAL A 182 23.67 -1.28 2.78
CA VAL A 182 24.36 -0.17 2.13
C VAL A 182 23.49 1.07 2.23
N GLU A 183 23.96 2.08 2.96
CA GLU A 183 23.25 3.33 3.17
C GLU A 183 24.06 4.51 2.63
N HIS A 184 23.43 5.36 1.83
CA HIS A 184 24.04 6.61 1.37
C HIS A 184 23.64 7.75 2.30
N LYS A 185 24.57 8.18 3.17
CA LYS A 185 24.42 9.35 4.05
C LYS A 185 24.97 10.60 3.37
N THR A 186 24.30 11.73 3.58
CA THR A 186 24.78 13.04 3.15
C THR A 186 25.06 13.87 4.40
N GLU A 187 26.34 14.07 4.73
CA GLU A 187 26.76 14.93 5.83
C GLU A 187 26.98 16.36 5.29
N THR A 188 26.35 17.35 5.90
CA THR A 188 26.68 18.76 5.62
C THR A 188 27.79 19.18 6.57
N ARG A 189 28.96 19.51 6.02
CA ARG A 189 30.07 20.08 6.79
C ARG A 189 30.30 21.53 6.38
N MET A 190 30.65 22.35 7.36
CA MET A 190 31.13 23.70 7.11
C MET A 190 32.61 23.58 6.75
N VAL A 191 32.96 23.90 5.52
CA VAL A 191 34.35 24.02 5.06
C VAL A 191 34.52 25.44 4.57
N ASP A 192 35.42 26.19 5.20
CA ASP A 192 35.72 27.60 4.87
C ASP A 192 34.50 28.55 4.85
N GLY A 193 33.53 28.31 5.75
CA GLY A 193 32.32 29.14 5.85
C GLY A 193 31.21 28.81 4.85
N GLU A 194 31.47 27.91 3.90
CA GLU A 194 30.46 27.38 2.97
C GLU A 194 29.93 26.02 3.45
N LYS A 195 28.62 25.81 3.28
CA LYS A 195 27.98 24.51 3.53
C LYS A 195 28.33 23.57 2.40
N VAL A 196 29.39 22.77 2.58
CA VAL A 196 29.79 21.73 1.62
C VAL A 196 29.18 20.40 2.04
N ARG A 197 28.43 19.79 1.12
CA ARG A 197 27.78 18.49 1.35
C ARG A 197 28.71 17.37 0.92
N HIS A 198 29.03 16.47 1.84
CA HIS A 198 29.80 15.26 1.58
C HIS A 198 28.89 14.04 1.59
N ARG A 199 28.90 13.28 0.49
CA ARG A 199 28.24 11.98 0.42
C ARG A 199 29.17 10.92 1.01
N ARG A 200 28.67 10.16 1.99
CA ARG A 200 29.34 9.02 2.62
C ARG A 200 28.50 7.77 2.40
N ILE A 201 29.14 6.70 1.95
CA ILE A 201 28.50 5.38 1.91
C ILE A 201 28.85 4.67 3.21
N VAL A 202 27.83 4.17 3.91
CA VAL A 202 27.98 3.35 5.10
C VAL A 202 27.57 1.94 4.73
N GLU A 203 28.52 1.01 4.86
CA GLU A 203 28.30 -0.39 4.54
C GLU A 203 28.53 -1.20 5.81
N GLU A 204 27.51 -1.94 6.22
CA GLU A 204 27.58 -2.82 7.40
C GLU A 204 27.02 -4.19 7.09
N VAL A 205 27.63 -5.23 7.64
CA VAL A 205 27.09 -6.58 7.56
C VAL A 205 26.10 -6.79 8.69
N ILE A 206 24.82 -6.88 8.34
CA ILE A 206 23.73 -7.07 9.29
C ILE A 206 23.57 -8.53 9.70
N ASN A 207 23.94 -9.46 8.81
CA ASN A 207 23.79 -10.88 9.08
C ASN A 207 24.78 -11.72 8.27
N VAL A 208 25.23 -12.82 8.86
CA VAL A 208 25.95 -13.87 8.16
C VAL A 208 25.32 -15.20 8.50
N ALA A 209 24.87 -15.93 7.49
CA ALA A 209 24.18 -17.19 7.63
C ALA A 209 24.77 -18.25 6.69
N THR A 210 24.75 -19.51 7.10
CA THR A 210 25.18 -20.61 6.25
C THR A 210 24.06 -21.02 5.30
N ILE A 211 24.41 -21.23 4.02
CA ILE A 211 23.52 -21.81 3.01
C ILE A 211 23.35 -23.30 3.34
N ARG A 212 22.22 -23.67 3.96
CA ARG A 212 21.99 -25.05 4.43
C ARG A 212 21.48 -25.98 3.33
N GLU A 213 20.70 -25.44 2.41
CA GLU A 213 20.06 -26.17 1.33
C GLU A 213 19.98 -25.29 0.09
N TYR A 214 19.66 -25.91 -1.05
CA TYR A 214 19.35 -25.18 -2.27
C TYR A 214 18.07 -24.37 -2.11
N PHE A 215 18.11 -23.09 -2.47
CA PHE A 215 16.93 -22.25 -2.53
C PHE A 215 17.01 -21.25 -3.68
N SER A 216 15.85 -20.93 -4.25
CA SER A 216 15.75 -19.99 -5.37
C SER A 216 14.85 -18.82 -5.01
N LYS A 217 13.53 -19.00 -5.08
CA LYS A 217 12.55 -17.92 -4.98
C LYS A 217 12.28 -17.46 -3.55
N ARG A 218 12.31 -18.37 -2.56
CA ARG A 218 11.97 -18.07 -1.16
C ARG A 218 13.08 -18.57 -0.25
N PHE A 219 13.45 -17.74 0.71
CA PHE A 219 14.41 -18.11 1.76
C PHE A 219 14.13 -17.32 3.04
N GLN A 220 14.78 -17.70 4.13
CA GLN A 220 14.65 -17.07 5.44
C GLN A 220 16.00 -16.50 5.87
N THR A 221 15.99 -15.27 6.38
CA THR A 221 17.12 -14.65 7.07
C THR A 221 16.85 -14.75 8.58
N THR A 222 17.71 -15.47 9.28
CA THR A 222 17.64 -15.71 10.74
C THR A 222 18.82 -15.04 11.44
N GLY A 223 18.87 -15.06 12.78
CA GLY A 223 19.97 -14.45 13.53
C GLY A 223 19.82 -12.94 13.67
N LEU A 224 18.59 -12.49 13.90
CA LEU A 224 18.23 -11.12 14.24
C LEU A 224 18.05 -11.03 15.77
N ASP A 225 18.35 -9.86 16.35
CA ASP A 225 18.42 -9.69 17.80
C ASP A 225 17.04 -9.70 18.46
N ASN A 226 16.04 -9.12 17.79
CA ASN A 226 14.68 -9.02 18.32
C ASN A 226 13.60 -8.92 17.22
N THR A 227 12.33 -9.01 17.63
CA THR A 227 11.17 -8.95 16.72
C THR A 227 11.00 -7.59 16.04
N THR A 228 11.35 -6.50 16.72
CA THR A 228 11.31 -5.14 16.16
C THR A 228 12.31 -4.99 15.01
N GLU A 229 13.51 -5.52 15.17
CA GLU A 229 14.52 -5.53 14.12
C GLU A 229 14.05 -6.33 12.90
N ALA A 230 13.47 -7.51 13.11
CA ALA A 230 12.89 -8.30 12.03
C ALA A 230 11.76 -7.55 11.30
N HIS A 231 10.94 -6.81 12.04
CA HIS A 231 9.88 -5.98 11.46
C HIS A 231 10.46 -4.84 10.60
N ASN A 232 11.44 -4.11 11.13
CA ASN A 232 12.10 -3.01 10.43
C ASN A 232 12.84 -3.49 9.18
N LEU A 233 13.57 -4.60 9.27
CA LEU A 233 14.25 -5.21 8.13
C LEU A 233 13.24 -5.66 7.07
N ALA A 234 12.14 -6.30 7.47
CA ALA A 234 11.09 -6.70 6.52
C ALA A 234 10.45 -5.48 5.83
N LEU A 235 10.23 -4.39 6.56
CA LEU A 235 9.73 -3.13 6.00
C LEU A 235 10.71 -2.53 4.99
N LEU A 236 12.00 -2.44 5.34
CA LEU A 236 13.06 -1.96 4.44
C LEU A 236 13.19 -2.83 3.18
N LEU A 237 13.01 -4.14 3.33
CA LEU A 237 13.05 -5.09 2.22
C LEU A 237 11.85 -4.98 1.28
N ARG A 238 10.63 -4.78 1.81
CA ARG A 238 9.42 -4.54 0.99
C ARG A 238 9.44 -3.16 0.34
N ALA A 239 10.00 -2.18 1.03
CA ALA A 239 10.10 -0.81 0.58
C ALA A 239 10.90 -0.69 -0.72
N GLY A 240 11.89 -1.56 -0.94
CA GLY A 240 12.73 -1.56 -2.13
C GLY A 240 13.78 -0.44 -2.15
N ALA A 241 14.72 -0.58 -3.08
CA ALA A 241 15.80 0.39 -3.29
C ALA A 241 15.30 1.66 -4.00
N LEU A 242 15.89 2.80 -3.65
CA LEU A 242 15.78 4.02 -4.46
C LEU A 242 16.76 3.91 -5.65
N ALA A 243 16.32 4.26 -6.86
CA ALA A 243 17.16 4.32 -8.05
C ALA A 243 18.22 5.43 -7.97
N ALA A 244 17.91 6.50 -7.24
CA ALA A 244 18.83 7.60 -6.98
C ALA A 244 18.59 8.16 -5.57
N PRO A 245 19.64 8.63 -4.88
CA PRO A 245 19.49 9.28 -3.58
C PRO A 245 18.57 10.50 -3.69
N ILE A 246 17.69 10.66 -2.70
CA ILE A 246 16.75 11.79 -2.62
C ILE A 246 17.12 12.68 -1.45
N GLU A 247 16.85 13.97 -1.58
CA GLU A 247 17.06 14.96 -0.52
C GLU A 247 15.75 15.69 -0.25
N ILE A 248 15.49 15.99 1.02
CA ILE A 248 14.33 16.78 1.42
C ILE A 248 14.66 18.25 1.17
N VAL A 249 14.04 18.84 0.14
CA VAL A 249 14.27 20.23 -0.27
C VAL A 249 13.42 21.21 0.53
N GLU A 250 12.18 20.83 0.84
CA GLU A 250 11.21 21.66 1.54
C GLU A 250 10.34 20.77 2.41
N GLU A 251 10.02 21.25 3.61
CA GLU A 251 9.12 20.58 4.55
C GLU A 251 8.02 21.54 4.96
N ARG A 252 6.78 21.08 4.86
CA ARG A 252 5.62 21.77 5.42
C ARG A 252 4.74 20.75 6.12
N THR A 253 4.36 21.06 7.35
CA THR A 253 3.38 20.26 8.08
C THR A 253 2.01 20.53 7.47
N VAL A 254 1.41 19.49 6.89
CA VAL A 254 0.00 19.54 6.50
C VAL A 254 -0.82 19.30 7.77
N GLY A 255 -1.54 20.32 8.22
CA GLY A 255 -2.41 20.19 9.37
C GLY A 255 -3.54 19.19 9.13
N PRO A 256 -4.11 18.59 10.18
CA PRO A 256 -5.21 17.62 10.07
C PRO A 256 -6.50 18.18 9.42
N SER A 257 -6.56 19.48 9.11
CA SER A 257 -7.74 20.15 8.56
C SER A 257 -8.09 19.72 7.14
N LEU A 258 -7.14 19.48 6.23
CA LEU A 258 -7.48 19.12 4.84
C LEU A 258 -8.24 17.78 4.74
N GLY A 259 -7.88 16.80 5.57
CA GLY A 259 -8.61 15.54 5.66
C GLY A 259 -9.98 15.70 6.34
N LYS A 260 -10.03 16.51 7.41
CA LYS A 260 -11.27 16.82 8.13
C LYS A 260 -12.28 17.56 7.25
N ASP A 261 -11.83 18.56 6.48
CA ASP A 261 -12.69 19.35 5.60
C ASP A 261 -13.32 18.46 4.52
N ASN A 262 -12.56 17.51 3.96
CA ASN A 262 -13.09 16.53 3.00
C ASN A 262 -14.11 15.58 3.65
N ILE A 263 -13.87 15.15 4.89
CA ILE A 263 -14.83 14.31 5.64
C ILE A 263 -16.11 15.09 5.93
N ASP A 264 -15.99 16.33 6.42
CA ASP A 264 -17.12 17.20 6.76
C ASP A 264 -17.97 17.51 5.52
N GLN A 265 -17.34 17.84 4.39
CA GLN A 265 -18.02 18.06 3.10
C GLN A 265 -18.67 16.77 2.57
N GLY A 266 -17.98 15.64 2.70
CA GLY A 266 -18.51 14.32 2.31
C GLY A 266 -19.76 13.96 3.12
N PHE A 267 -19.69 14.13 4.44
CA PHE A 267 -20.83 13.89 5.34
C PHE A 267 -22.01 14.81 5.03
N MET A 268 -21.75 16.10 4.79
CA MET A 268 -22.79 17.06 4.39
C MET A 268 -23.46 16.65 3.07
N SER A 269 -22.68 16.18 2.10
CA SER A 269 -23.21 15.69 0.80
C SER A 269 -24.11 14.47 0.97
N VAL A 270 -23.72 13.52 1.83
CA VAL A 270 -24.54 12.35 2.16
C VAL A 270 -25.85 12.78 2.81
N MET A 271 -25.79 13.70 3.78
CA MET A 271 -26.97 14.17 4.52
C MET A 271 -27.97 14.88 3.61
N ILE A 272 -27.48 15.77 2.72
CA ILE A 272 -28.33 16.47 1.74
C ILE A 272 -28.97 15.45 0.78
N GLY A 273 -28.18 14.53 0.23
CA GLY A 273 -28.68 13.48 -0.67
C GLY A 273 -29.71 12.57 0.01
N PHE A 274 -29.45 12.19 1.25
CA PHE A 274 -30.35 11.38 2.07
C PHE A 274 -31.70 12.08 2.31
N ILE A 275 -31.69 13.36 2.71
CA ILE A 275 -32.93 14.14 2.90
C ILE A 275 -33.71 14.24 1.59
N ALA A 276 -33.04 14.53 0.47
CA ALA A 276 -33.69 14.62 -0.84
C ALA A 276 -34.38 13.31 -1.23
N VAL A 277 -33.72 12.17 -1.00
CA VAL A 277 -34.28 10.83 -1.20
C VAL A 277 -35.50 10.59 -0.31
N LEU A 278 -35.42 10.91 0.99
CA LEU A 278 -36.55 10.72 1.91
C LEU A 278 -37.78 11.52 1.48
N VAL A 279 -37.58 12.77 1.04
CA VAL A 279 -38.65 13.64 0.53
C VAL A 279 -39.25 13.04 -0.74
N PHE A 280 -38.42 12.62 -1.69
CA PHE A 280 -38.88 11.99 -2.94
C PHE A 280 -39.73 10.75 -2.66
N MET A 281 -39.25 9.84 -1.80
CA MET A 281 -39.95 8.61 -1.45
C MET A 281 -41.29 8.90 -0.76
N ALA A 282 -41.31 9.84 0.18
CA ALA A 282 -42.53 10.23 0.88
C ALA A 282 -43.58 10.84 -0.06
N VAL A 283 -43.17 11.67 -1.03
CA VAL A 283 -44.09 12.33 -1.97
C VAL A 283 -44.60 11.34 -3.03
N TYR A 284 -43.71 10.53 -3.62
CA TYR A 284 -44.07 9.65 -4.74
C TYR A 284 -44.82 8.38 -4.31
N TYR A 285 -44.40 7.74 -3.21
CA TYR A 285 -44.94 6.46 -2.72
C TYR A 285 -45.85 6.59 -1.48
N ARG A 286 -46.13 7.82 -1.02
CA ARG A 286 -47.00 8.11 0.14
C ARG A 286 -46.70 7.21 1.36
N THR A 287 -47.65 6.36 1.75
CA THR A 287 -47.53 5.49 2.93
C THR A 287 -46.45 4.43 2.76
N PHE A 288 -46.27 3.88 1.56
CA PHE A 288 -45.18 2.94 1.27
C PHE A 288 -43.82 3.67 1.29
N GLY A 289 -43.80 4.93 0.86
CA GLY A 289 -42.65 5.83 0.98
C GLY A 289 -42.18 6.00 2.42
N ILE A 290 -43.10 6.18 3.37
CA ILE A 290 -42.77 6.29 4.80
C ILE A 290 -42.15 4.98 5.31
N VAL A 291 -42.66 3.82 4.90
CA VAL A 291 -42.08 2.53 5.28
C VAL A 291 -40.67 2.36 4.73
N ALA A 292 -40.45 2.72 3.46
CA ALA A 292 -39.12 2.73 2.86
C ALA A 292 -38.16 3.67 3.59
N ASN A 293 -38.62 4.86 3.99
CA ASN A 293 -37.84 5.82 4.75
C ASN A 293 -37.37 5.26 6.10
N VAL A 294 -38.26 4.55 6.81
CA VAL A 294 -37.90 3.87 8.07
C VAL A 294 -36.89 2.75 7.82
N ALA A 295 -37.10 1.94 6.79
CA ALA A 295 -36.16 0.87 6.42
C ALA A 295 -34.78 1.43 6.03
N LEU A 296 -34.75 2.53 5.28
CA LEU A 296 -33.53 3.22 4.86
C LEU A 296 -32.78 3.85 6.05
N ALA A 297 -33.49 4.47 6.98
CA ALA A 297 -32.89 5.00 8.21
C ALA A 297 -32.30 3.87 9.07
N LEU A 298 -33.03 2.75 9.22
CA LEU A 298 -32.54 1.58 9.93
C LEU A 298 -31.32 0.96 9.24
N ASN A 299 -31.27 0.97 7.89
CA ASN A 299 -30.11 0.53 7.14
C ASN A 299 -28.86 1.35 7.46
N LEU A 300 -28.98 2.69 7.50
CA LEU A 300 -27.85 3.57 7.81
C LEU A 300 -27.35 3.33 9.25
N VAL A 301 -28.27 3.17 10.21
CA VAL A 301 -27.91 2.86 11.60
C VAL A 301 -27.20 1.51 11.71
N LEU A 302 -27.71 0.47 11.06
CA LEU A 302 -27.07 -0.86 11.06
C LEU A 302 -25.68 -0.82 10.41
N MET A 303 -25.53 -0.12 9.29
CA MET A 303 -24.26 0.04 8.62
C MET A 303 -23.20 0.68 9.52
N ILE A 304 -23.55 1.80 10.18
CA ILE A 304 -22.65 2.49 11.12
C ILE A 304 -22.34 1.59 12.32
N ALA A 305 -23.33 0.86 12.87
CA ALA A 305 -23.13 -0.04 13.99
C ALA A 305 -22.15 -1.19 13.65
N VAL A 306 -22.28 -1.79 12.47
CA VAL A 306 -21.36 -2.85 12.02
C VAL A 306 -19.96 -2.31 11.75
N LEU A 307 -19.84 -1.14 11.11
CA LEU A 307 -18.53 -0.50 10.90
C LEU A 307 -17.83 -0.20 12.23
N SER A 308 -18.58 0.29 13.22
CA SER A 308 -18.06 0.55 14.57
C SER A 308 -17.62 -0.73 15.28
N MET A 309 -18.39 -1.82 15.15
CA MET A 309 -18.06 -3.12 15.74
C MET A 309 -16.81 -3.74 15.13
N LEU A 310 -16.59 -3.53 13.82
CA LEU A 310 -15.40 -4.01 13.10
C LEU A 310 -14.18 -3.07 13.24
N GLN A 311 -14.32 -1.96 14.00
CA GLN A 311 -13.31 -0.90 14.11
C GLN A 311 -12.81 -0.40 12.74
N ALA A 312 -13.68 -0.43 11.73
CA ALA A 312 -13.35 -0.01 10.38
C ALA A 312 -13.33 1.52 10.31
N THR A 313 -12.25 2.09 9.78
CA THR A 313 -12.12 3.53 9.61
C THR A 313 -12.98 4.03 8.45
N LEU A 314 -13.82 5.05 8.70
CA LEU A 314 -14.61 5.70 7.66
C LEU A 314 -13.73 6.73 6.91
N THR A 315 -13.19 6.31 5.76
CA THR A 315 -12.40 7.17 4.86
C THR A 315 -13.30 7.88 3.85
N LEU A 316 -12.76 8.84 3.07
CA LEU A 316 -13.53 9.54 2.04
C LEU A 316 -14.12 8.57 0.99
N PRO A 317 -13.37 7.57 0.47
CA PRO A 317 -13.96 6.52 -0.36
C PRO A 317 -14.97 5.66 0.42
N GLY A 318 -14.75 5.42 1.71
CA GLY A 318 -15.76 4.79 2.57
C GLY A 318 -17.09 5.55 2.56
N ILE A 319 -17.05 6.89 2.67
CA ILE A 319 -18.23 7.75 2.56
C ILE A 319 -18.89 7.62 1.19
N ALA A 320 -18.11 7.55 0.10
CA ALA A 320 -18.67 7.29 -1.23
C ALA A 320 -19.39 5.92 -1.31
N GLY A 321 -18.87 4.90 -0.61
CA GLY A 321 -19.54 3.61 -0.44
C GLY A 321 -20.86 3.72 0.32
N VAL A 322 -20.92 4.56 1.37
CA VAL A 322 -22.18 4.88 2.07
C VAL A 322 -23.19 5.54 1.12
N VAL A 323 -22.77 6.53 0.33
CA VAL A 323 -23.67 7.19 -0.65
C VAL A 323 -24.22 6.20 -1.67
N LEU A 324 -23.35 5.35 -2.23
CA LEU A 324 -23.75 4.34 -3.22
C LEU A 324 -24.74 3.34 -2.62
N THR A 325 -24.49 2.88 -1.39
CA THR A 325 -25.35 1.92 -0.70
C THR A 325 -26.70 2.52 -0.29
N VAL A 326 -26.75 3.80 0.07
CA VAL A 326 -28.03 4.52 0.26
C VAL A 326 -28.83 4.54 -1.04
N GLY A 327 -28.21 4.82 -2.19
CA GLY A 327 -28.87 4.79 -3.50
C GLY A 327 -29.45 3.40 -3.83
N MET A 328 -28.65 2.34 -3.67
CA MET A 328 -29.10 0.97 -3.93
C MET A 328 -30.19 0.50 -2.94
N ALA A 329 -30.14 0.93 -1.68
CA ALA A 329 -31.15 0.61 -0.69
C ALA A 329 -32.53 1.20 -1.03
N VAL A 330 -32.56 2.35 -1.71
CA VAL A 330 -33.81 2.94 -2.22
C VAL A 330 -34.33 2.12 -3.39
N ASP A 331 -33.48 1.76 -4.34
CA ASP A 331 -33.83 0.99 -5.53
C ASP A 331 -34.50 -0.35 -5.19
N ALA A 332 -33.97 -1.06 -4.19
CA ALA A 332 -34.59 -2.30 -3.69
C ALA A 332 -36.03 -2.09 -3.21
N ASN A 333 -36.31 -1.01 -2.48
CA ASN A 333 -37.66 -0.69 -2.02
C ASN A 333 -38.58 -0.26 -3.18
N VAL A 334 -38.05 0.50 -4.15
CA VAL A 334 -38.77 0.90 -5.37
C VAL A 334 -39.19 -0.31 -6.19
N LEU A 335 -38.27 -1.26 -6.44
CA LEU A 335 -38.56 -2.50 -7.17
C LEU A 335 -39.69 -3.31 -6.53
N ILE A 336 -39.67 -3.44 -5.19
CA ILE A 336 -40.74 -4.11 -4.45
C ILE A 336 -42.07 -3.39 -4.67
N PHE A 337 -42.09 -2.06 -4.56
CA PHE A 337 -43.32 -1.27 -4.66
C PHE A 337 -43.92 -1.28 -6.06
N GLU A 338 -43.09 -1.17 -7.09
CA GLU A 338 -43.55 -1.28 -8.47
C GLU A 338 -44.06 -2.69 -8.77
N ARG A 339 -43.42 -3.74 -8.25
CA ARG A 339 -43.93 -5.11 -8.41
C ARG A 339 -45.28 -5.30 -7.71
N ILE A 340 -45.47 -4.70 -6.53
CA ILE A 340 -46.77 -4.70 -5.84
C ILE A 340 -47.83 -3.95 -6.67
N ARG A 341 -47.50 -2.78 -7.24
CA ARG A 341 -48.39 -2.02 -8.13
C ARG A 341 -48.78 -2.83 -9.37
N GLU A 342 -47.84 -3.53 -9.98
CA GLU A 342 -48.08 -4.40 -11.14
C GLU A 342 -49.07 -5.53 -10.80
N GLU A 343 -48.91 -6.20 -9.65
CA GLU A 343 -49.83 -7.25 -9.23
C GLU A 343 -51.23 -6.71 -8.89
N ILE A 344 -51.35 -5.50 -8.32
CA ILE A 344 -52.66 -4.83 -8.14
C ILE A 344 -53.31 -4.52 -9.48
N ALA A 345 -52.53 -4.02 -10.46
CA ALA A 345 -53.03 -3.72 -11.81
C ALA A 345 -53.52 -4.99 -12.53
N ASN A 346 -52.91 -6.14 -12.25
CA ASN A 346 -53.33 -7.46 -12.75
C ASN A 346 -54.56 -8.03 -12.01
N GLY A 347 -55.16 -7.29 -11.06
CA GLY A 347 -56.39 -7.66 -10.37
C GLY A 347 -56.20 -8.49 -9.10
N SER A 348 -54.96 -8.71 -8.64
CA SER A 348 -54.70 -9.40 -7.38
C SER A 348 -55.18 -8.59 -6.18
N SER A 349 -55.67 -9.28 -5.14
CA SER A 349 -56.08 -8.62 -3.89
C SER A 349 -54.89 -7.91 -3.22
N PRO A 350 -55.09 -6.80 -2.50
CA PRO A 350 -54.01 -6.06 -1.83
C PRO A 350 -53.02 -6.91 -1.02
N GLN A 351 -53.50 -7.91 -0.29
CA GLN A 351 -52.63 -8.80 0.52
C GLN A 351 -51.86 -9.80 -0.35
N ALA A 352 -52.52 -10.34 -1.39
CA ALA A 352 -51.87 -11.24 -2.35
C ALA A 352 -50.79 -10.51 -3.17
N SER A 353 -51.06 -9.26 -3.59
CA SER A 353 -50.10 -8.42 -4.30
C SER A 353 -48.88 -8.08 -3.46
N ILE A 354 -49.04 -7.83 -2.15
CA ILE A 354 -47.90 -7.64 -1.24
C ILE A 354 -47.05 -8.91 -1.18
N HIS A 355 -47.67 -10.08 -0.96
CA HIS A 355 -46.93 -11.34 -0.89
C HIS A 355 -46.18 -11.64 -2.20
N ALA A 356 -46.87 -11.57 -3.33
CA ALA A 356 -46.31 -11.83 -4.65
C ALA A 356 -45.23 -10.80 -5.04
N GLY A 357 -45.40 -9.54 -4.65
CA GLY A 357 -44.44 -8.47 -4.88
C GLY A 357 -43.11 -8.74 -4.18
N TYR A 358 -43.13 -9.07 -2.89
CA TYR A 358 -41.91 -9.43 -2.15
C TYR A 358 -41.25 -10.71 -2.66
N GLU A 359 -42.03 -11.73 -3.01
CA GLU A 359 -41.51 -13.00 -3.50
C GLU A 359 -40.82 -12.86 -4.86
N LYS A 360 -41.43 -12.14 -5.81
CA LYS A 360 -40.84 -11.92 -7.14
C LYS A 360 -39.67 -10.94 -7.09
N ALA A 361 -39.78 -9.86 -6.31
CA ALA A 361 -38.70 -8.88 -6.18
C ALA A 361 -37.47 -9.44 -5.46
N PHE A 362 -37.63 -10.44 -4.57
CA PHE A 362 -36.52 -11.04 -3.85
C PHE A 362 -35.43 -11.58 -4.78
N SER A 363 -35.79 -12.35 -5.83
CA SER A 363 -34.81 -12.91 -6.76
C SER A 363 -34.03 -11.81 -7.47
N THR A 364 -34.74 -10.80 -8.02
CA THR A 364 -34.10 -9.69 -8.73
C THR A 364 -33.17 -8.87 -7.84
N ILE A 365 -33.58 -8.59 -6.61
CA ILE A 365 -32.78 -7.85 -5.63
C ILE A 365 -31.56 -8.67 -5.21
N ALA A 366 -31.74 -9.97 -4.96
CA ALA A 366 -30.65 -10.86 -4.61
C ALA A 366 -29.63 -10.97 -5.74
N ASP A 367 -30.06 -11.17 -6.98
CA ASP A 367 -29.16 -11.33 -8.14
C ASP A 367 -28.30 -10.07 -8.36
N ALA A 368 -28.91 -8.88 -8.29
CA ALA A 368 -28.21 -7.60 -8.46
C ALA A 368 -27.20 -7.34 -7.33
N ASN A 369 -27.60 -7.59 -6.08
CA ASN A 369 -26.75 -7.35 -4.91
C ASN A 369 -25.64 -8.39 -4.75
N ILE A 370 -25.90 -9.67 -5.04
CA ILE A 370 -24.88 -10.73 -5.01
C ILE A 370 -23.77 -10.43 -6.02
N THR A 371 -24.13 -10.02 -7.24
CA THR A 371 -23.16 -9.62 -8.26
C THR A 371 -22.27 -8.47 -7.77
N THR A 372 -22.88 -7.46 -7.13
CA THR A 372 -22.15 -6.31 -6.57
C THR A 372 -21.29 -6.72 -5.37
N LEU A 373 -21.77 -7.65 -4.54
CA LEU A 373 -21.01 -8.18 -3.40
C LEU A 373 -19.77 -8.96 -3.87
N ILE A 374 -19.87 -9.73 -4.96
CA ILE A 374 -18.71 -10.40 -5.57
C ILE A 374 -17.66 -9.36 -5.98
N ALA A 375 -18.07 -8.28 -6.65
CA ALA A 375 -17.17 -7.19 -7.00
C ALA A 375 -16.52 -6.55 -5.76
N ALA A 376 -17.29 -6.32 -4.70
CA ALA A 376 -16.78 -5.79 -3.44
C ALA A 376 -15.75 -6.72 -2.78
N VAL A 377 -15.96 -8.04 -2.80
CA VAL A 377 -15.00 -9.03 -2.28
C VAL A 377 -13.69 -9.03 -3.10
N VAL A 378 -13.79 -8.90 -4.42
CA VAL A 378 -12.61 -8.76 -5.29
C VAL A 378 -11.87 -7.47 -4.99
N LEU A 379 -12.57 -6.33 -4.85
CA LEU A 379 -11.98 -5.05 -4.46
C LEU A 379 -11.32 -5.11 -3.08
N PHE A 380 -11.90 -5.83 -2.12
CA PHE A 380 -11.31 -6.00 -0.80
C PHE A 380 -10.03 -6.87 -0.84
N SER A 381 -10.06 -7.94 -1.64
CA SER A 381 -8.96 -8.91 -1.73
C SER A 381 -7.73 -8.34 -2.45
N PHE A 382 -7.96 -7.61 -3.55
CA PHE A 382 -6.89 -7.10 -4.42
C PHE A 382 -6.66 -5.59 -4.34
N GLY A 383 -7.64 -4.82 -3.85
CA GLY A 383 -7.50 -3.38 -3.67
C GLY A 383 -6.50 -3.03 -2.57
N THR A 384 -5.97 -1.82 -2.61
CA THR A 384 -5.04 -1.29 -1.59
C THR A 384 -5.58 -0.01 -0.97
N GLY A 385 -5.20 0.24 0.28
CA GLY A 385 -5.56 1.43 1.07
C GLY A 385 -7.03 1.86 0.92
N PRO A 386 -7.33 2.94 0.18
CA PRO A 386 -8.68 3.51 0.13
C PRO A 386 -9.72 2.61 -0.56
N ILE A 387 -9.30 1.77 -1.52
CA ILE A 387 -10.18 0.83 -2.23
C ILE A 387 -10.70 -0.25 -1.28
N LYS A 388 -9.88 -0.70 -0.33
CA LYS A 388 -10.32 -1.65 0.70
C LYS A 388 -11.38 -1.03 1.61
N GLY A 389 -11.18 0.22 2.04
CA GLY A 389 -12.15 0.96 2.85
C GLY A 389 -13.51 1.08 2.14
N PHE A 390 -13.49 1.47 0.86
CA PHE A 390 -14.68 1.48 0.02
C PHE A 390 -15.34 0.09 -0.05
N ALA A 391 -14.57 -0.97 -0.33
CA ALA A 391 -15.08 -2.33 -0.43
C ALA A 391 -15.75 -2.84 0.85
N VAL A 392 -15.21 -2.52 2.02
CA VAL A 392 -15.81 -2.88 3.31
C VAL A 392 -17.15 -2.17 3.50
N THR A 393 -17.19 -0.86 3.29
CA THR A 393 -18.44 -0.07 3.43
C THR A 393 -19.51 -0.54 2.44
N LEU A 394 -19.13 -0.83 1.19
CA LEU A 394 -20.01 -1.36 0.17
C LEU A 394 -20.59 -2.73 0.55
N SER A 395 -19.74 -3.66 1.00
CA SER A 395 -20.17 -5.02 1.37
C SER A 395 -21.16 -4.99 2.54
N ILE A 396 -20.84 -4.24 3.60
CA ILE A 396 -21.71 -4.09 4.77
C ILE A 396 -23.03 -3.44 4.37
N GLY A 397 -22.96 -2.37 3.55
CA GLY A 397 -24.14 -1.66 3.11
C GLY A 397 -25.07 -2.49 2.25
N ILE A 398 -24.55 -3.36 1.38
CA ILE A 398 -25.36 -4.29 0.57
C ILE A 398 -26.07 -5.32 1.45
N VAL A 399 -25.34 -5.96 2.37
CA VAL A 399 -25.93 -6.99 3.24
C VAL A 399 -27.01 -6.38 4.15
N SER A 400 -26.71 -5.22 4.74
CA SER A 400 -27.66 -4.48 5.56
C SER A 400 -28.87 -3.98 4.75
N SER A 401 -28.66 -3.49 3.53
CA SER A 401 -29.76 -2.98 2.69
C SER A 401 -30.69 -4.10 2.24
N MET A 402 -30.16 -5.25 1.85
CA MET A 402 -30.96 -6.44 1.54
C MET A 402 -31.80 -6.86 2.75
N PHE A 403 -31.19 -6.93 3.94
CA PHE A 403 -31.91 -7.30 5.16
C PHE A 403 -33.04 -6.31 5.47
N THR A 404 -32.76 -5.02 5.43
CA THR A 404 -33.75 -3.98 5.74
C THR A 404 -34.84 -3.86 4.69
N ALA A 405 -34.52 -4.00 3.40
CA ALA A 405 -35.50 -3.95 2.33
C ALA A 405 -36.37 -5.21 2.27
N ILE A 406 -35.83 -6.40 2.48
CA ILE A 406 -36.58 -7.65 2.33
C ILE A 406 -37.30 -8.03 3.63
N VAL A 407 -36.61 -7.99 4.76
CA VAL A 407 -37.16 -8.41 6.06
C VAL A 407 -37.78 -7.24 6.78
N GLY A 408 -37.04 -6.13 6.90
CA GLY A 408 -37.47 -4.95 7.65
C GLY A 408 -38.73 -4.31 7.07
N SER A 409 -38.71 -3.98 5.76
CA SER A 409 -39.85 -3.34 5.11
C SER A 409 -41.06 -4.28 5.10
N ARG A 410 -40.88 -5.59 4.83
CA ARG A 410 -41.97 -6.59 4.86
C ARG A 410 -42.61 -6.69 6.23
N ALA A 411 -41.81 -6.69 7.30
CA ALA A 411 -42.32 -6.69 8.67
C ALA A 411 -43.15 -5.44 8.98
N LEU A 412 -42.67 -4.25 8.58
CA LEU A 412 -43.39 -2.99 8.74
C LEU A 412 -44.70 -2.96 7.94
N ILE A 413 -44.68 -3.39 6.67
CA ILE A 413 -45.88 -3.45 5.83
C ILE A 413 -46.90 -4.44 6.41
N ASN A 414 -46.46 -5.63 6.83
CA ASN A 414 -47.33 -6.61 7.47
C ASN A 414 -47.89 -6.11 8.81
N LEU A 415 -47.14 -5.33 9.58
CA LEU A 415 -47.63 -4.73 10.82
C LEU A 415 -48.74 -3.69 10.55
N ILE A 416 -48.55 -2.83 9.54
CA ILE A 416 -49.50 -1.77 9.19
C ILE A 416 -50.74 -2.32 8.50
N TYR A 417 -50.57 -3.31 7.62
CA TYR A 417 -51.60 -3.77 6.70
C TYR A 417 -52.14 -5.18 7.00
N GLY A 418 -51.46 -6.00 7.80
CA GLY A 418 -51.82 -7.41 8.03
C GLY A 418 -53.14 -7.64 8.79
N ARG A 419 -53.70 -6.61 9.46
CA ARG A 419 -55.00 -6.70 10.17
C ARG A 419 -56.16 -5.98 9.49
N ARG A 420 -55.98 -5.40 8.29
CA ARG A 420 -57.02 -4.60 7.62
C ARG A 420 -57.44 -5.24 6.28
N ARG A 421 -58.75 -5.52 6.13
CA ARG A 421 -59.36 -5.79 4.81
C ARG A 421 -59.46 -4.46 4.07
N LEU A 422 -58.48 -4.16 3.24
CA LEU A 422 -58.43 -2.92 2.46
C LEU A 422 -58.97 -3.14 1.06
N SER A 423 -59.79 -2.20 0.60
CA SER A 423 -60.28 -2.13 -0.77
C SER A 423 -59.35 -1.35 -1.70
N LYS A 424 -58.44 -0.53 -1.16
CA LYS A 424 -57.43 0.24 -1.92
C LYS A 424 -56.13 0.39 -1.12
N LEU A 425 -54.99 0.28 -1.80
CA LEU A 425 -53.67 0.59 -1.25
C LEU A 425 -53.28 2.01 -1.64
N SER A 426 -52.81 2.80 -0.67
CA SER A 426 -52.19 4.11 -0.95
C SER A 426 -50.72 3.90 -1.26
N ILE A 427 -50.44 3.36 -2.45
CA ILE A 427 -49.10 3.16 -2.97
C ILE A 427 -48.79 4.12 -4.09
#